data_AF-A0A256YKT9-F1
#
_entry.id   AF-A0A256YKT9-F1
#
_cell.length_a   1.000
_cell.length_b   1.000
_cell.length_c   1.000
_cell.angle_alpha   90.00
_cell.angle_beta   90.00
_cell.angle_gamma   90.00
#
_symmetry.space_group_name_H-M   'P 1'
#
loop_
_entity.id
_entity.type
_entity.pdbx_description
1 polymer ?
#
loop_
_entity_poly.entity_id
_entity_poly.type
_entity_poly.pdbx_seq_one_letter_code
_entity_poly.pdbx_strand_id
1 'polypeptide(L)'
;MFNDLINTSLLIIIGLSLFIALVSLIINISYSSKITYYESPRGLIERAYNESYEKEYWNLKNLTTTTYYTGLAGIIICIGGLGVYMNRRRNLEEKQDNLI
;
A
#
# COMPACT_ATOMS: atom_id res chain seq x y z
N MET A 1 -11.54 20.78 -20.97
CA MET A 1 -10.41 19.98 -21.50
C MET A 1 -9.23 19.90 -20.52
N PHE A 2 -8.56 21.01 -20.15
CA PHE A 2 -7.42 20.93 -19.21
C PHE A 2 -7.82 20.53 -17.77
N ASN A 3 -8.97 21.00 -17.28
CA ASN A 3 -9.49 20.60 -15.97
C ASN A 3 -9.90 19.12 -15.92
N ASP A 4 -10.50 18.61 -17.00
CA ASP A 4 -10.91 17.21 -17.10
C ASP A 4 -9.70 16.28 -17.07
N LEU A 5 -8.64 16.64 -17.81
CA LEU A 5 -7.38 15.89 -17.82
C LEU A 5 -6.76 15.78 -16.42
N ILE A 6 -6.77 16.87 -15.65
CA ILE A 6 -6.20 16.87 -14.29
C ILE A 6 -7.05 16.03 -13.33
N ASN A 7 -8.38 16.12 -13.42
CA ASN A 7 -9.27 15.31 -12.60
C ASN A 7 -9.12 13.82 -12.91
N THR A 8 -9.02 13.44 -14.19
CA THR A 8 -8.75 12.06 -14.61
C THR A 8 -7.39 11.59 -14.11
N SER A 9 -6.35 12.42 -14.20
CA SER A 9 -5.01 12.08 -13.71
C SER A 9 -4.98 11.85 -12.20
N LEU A 10 -5.68 12.70 -11.42
CA LEU A 10 -5.81 12.53 -9.97
C LEU A 10 -6.52 11.22 -9.61
N LEU A 11 -7.62 10.90 -10.30
CA LEU A 11 -8.34 9.64 -10.09
C LEU A 11 -7.48 8.42 -10.40
N ILE A 12 -6.66 8.48 -11.46
CA ILE A 12 -5.71 7.42 -11.80
C ILE A 12 -4.67 7.24 -10.69
N ILE A 13 -4.08 8.32 -10.18
CA ILE A 13 -3.09 8.26 -9.09
C ILE A 13 -3.71 7.64 -7.84
N ILE A 14 -4.91 8.07 -7.46
CA ILE A 14 -5.65 7.53 -6.32
C ILE A 14 -5.89 6.02 -6.53
N GLY A 15 -6.41 5.62 -7.69
CA GLY A 15 -6.67 4.23 -8.02
C GLY A 15 -5.42 3.35 -7.97
N LEU A 16 -4.31 3.81 -8.55
CA LEU A 16 -3.03 3.09 -8.53
C LEU A 16 -2.46 2.97 -7.11
N SER A 17 -2.56 4.03 -6.31
CA SER A 17 -2.07 4.01 -4.92
C SER A 17 -2.87 3.04 -4.04
N LEU A 18 -4.19 2.95 -4.24
CA LEU A 18 -5.05 1.99 -3.57
C LEU A 18 -4.73 0.55 -4.01
N PHE A 19 -4.47 0.35 -5.31
CA PHE A 19 -4.07 -0.95 -5.85
C PHE A 19 -2.75 -1.44 -5.23
N ILE A 20 -1.75 -0.57 -5.12
CA ILE A 20 -0.47 -0.89 -4.45
C ILE A 20 -0.71 -1.31 -2.99
N ALA A 21 -1.55 -0.57 -2.27
CA ALA A 21 -1.88 -0.91 -0.88
C ALA A 21 -2.56 -2.29 -0.74
N LEU A 22 -3.49 -2.62 -1.65
CA LEU A 22 -4.16 -3.93 -1.68
C LEU A 22 -3.18 -5.07 -1.99
N VAL A 23 -2.32 -4.90 -2.99
CA VAL A 23 -1.30 -5.91 -3.34
C VAL A 23 -0.33 -6.13 -2.17
N SER A 24 0.14 -5.06 -1.54
CA SER A 24 0.98 -5.13 -0.35
C SER A 24 0.32 -5.89 0.80
N LEU A 25 -0.99 -5.70 1.02
CA LEU A 25 -1.73 -6.42 2.04
C LEU A 25 -1.78 -7.92 1.76
N ILE A 26 -2.10 -8.33 0.53
CA ILE A 26 -2.18 -9.74 0.13
C ILE A 26 -0.81 -10.44 0.31
N ILE A 27 0.26 -9.77 -0.12
CA ILE A 27 1.63 -10.28 0.02
C ILE A 27 1.99 -10.44 1.50
N ASN A 28 1.68 -9.43 2.33
CA ASN A 28 1.96 -9.50 3.77
C ASN A 28 1.20 -10.62 4.48
N ILE A 29 -0.08 -10.85 4.14
CA ILE A 29 -0.84 -11.98 4.67
C ILE A 29 -0.16 -13.31 4.31
N SER A 30 0.29 -13.44 3.05
CA SER A 30 0.96 -14.64 2.56
C SER A 30 2.29 -14.91 3.29
N TYR A 31 3.08 -13.86 3.55
CA TYR A 31 4.32 -13.99 4.32
C TYR A 31 4.06 -14.26 5.80
N SER A 32 3.03 -13.65 6.37
CA SER A 32 2.70 -13.84 7.79
C SER A 32 2.45 -15.32 8.10
N SER A 33 1.74 -16.07 7.26
CA SER A 33 1.51 -17.50 7.50
C SER A 33 2.82 -18.31 7.56
N LYS A 34 3.79 -18.01 6.69
CA LYS A 34 5.11 -18.67 6.71
C LYS A 34 5.95 -18.26 7.91
N ILE A 35 5.91 -17.00 8.30
CA ILE A 35 6.60 -16.49 9.49
C ILE A 35 6.05 -17.18 10.75
N THR A 36 4.73 -17.30 10.86
CA THR A 36 4.09 -18.00 11.99
C THR A 36 4.49 -19.47 12.06
N TYR A 37 4.64 -20.15 10.91
CA TYR A 37 5.19 -21.51 10.89
C TYR A 37 6.62 -21.55 11.46
N TYR A 38 7.49 -20.66 10.98
CA TYR A 38 8.88 -20.56 11.43
C TYR A 38 9.06 -20.10 12.89
N GLU A 39 8.05 -19.46 13.49
CA GLU A 39 8.00 -19.09 14.91
C GLU A 39 7.38 -20.19 15.79
N SER A 40 6.78 -21.23 15.21
CA SER A 40 6.24 -22.38 15.95
C SER A 40 7.37 -23.23 16.55
N PRO A 41 7.09 -24.06 17.58
CA PRO A 41 8.10 -24.95 18.17
C PRO A 41 8.80 -25.85 17.15
N ARG A 42 8.04 -26.35 16.16
CA ARG A 42 8.60 -27.15 15.05
C ARG A 42 9.48 -26.31 14.13
N GLY A 43 9.03 -25.10 13.79
CA GLY A 43 9.78 -24.17 12.95
C GLY A 43 11.10 -23.72 13.58
N LEU A 44 11.13 -23.50 14.91
CA LEU A 44 12.34 -23.17 15.66
C LEU A 44 13.37 -24.30 15.59
N ILE A 45 12.93 -25.56 15.73
CA ILE A 45 13.79 -26.72 15.58
C ILE A 45 14.32 -26.80 14.14
N GLU A 46 13.45 -26.72 13.13
CA GLU A 46 13.87 -26.78 11.73
C GLU A 46 14.86 -25.67 11.35
N ARG A 47 14.70 -24.46 11.90
CA ARG A 47 15.64 -23.35 11.72
C ARG A 47 16.97 -23.55 12.44
N ALA A 48 16.96 -24.12 13.65
CA ALA A 48 18.18 -24.40 14.40
C ALA A 48 19.06 -25.46 13.72
N TYR A 49 18.45 -26.42 13.00
CA TYR A 49 19.17 -27.47 12.28
C TYR A 49 19.50 -27.10 10.82
N ASN A 50 18.91 -26.04 10.26
CA ASN A 50 19.09 -25.64 8.87
C ASN A 50 19.27 -24.12 8.72
N GLU A 51 20.52 -23.68 8.55
CA GLU A 51 20.88 -22.28 8.29
C GLU A 51 20.12 -21.65 7.11
N SER A 52 19.75 -22.45 6.10
CA SER A 52 18.96 -21.95 4.97
C SER A 52 17.58 -21.47 5.40
N TYR A 53 16.94 -22.17 6.35
CA TYR A 53 15.63 -21.79 6.86
C TYR A 53 15.70 -20.58 7.81
N GLU A 54 16.77 -20.48 8.59
CA GLU A 54 17.03 -19.28 9.39
C GLU A 54 17.17 -18.03 8.49
N LYS A 55 17.95 -18.16 7.41
CA LYS A 55 18.11 -17.07 6.42
C LYS A 55 16.81 -16.72 5.71
N GLU A 56 16.01 -17.72 5.34
CA GLU A 56 14.69 -17.49 4.73
C GLU A 56 13.76 -16.74 5.69
N TYR A 57 13.71 -17.12 6.97
CA TYR A 57 12.91 -16.45 7.98
C TYR A 57 13.25 -14.96 8.11
N TRP A 58 14.54 -14.61 8.23
CA TRP A 58 14.98 -13.22 8.30
C TRP A 58 14.65 -12.44 7.02
N ASN A 59 14.81 -13.09 5.85
CA ASN A 59 14.43 -12.48 4.58
C ASN A 59 12.93 -12.19 4.52
N LEU A 60 12.08 -13.12 4.98
CA LEU A 60 10.63 -12.91 5.05
C LEU A 60 10.25 -11.77 6.00
N LYS A 61 10.90 -11.64 7.16
CA LYS A 61 10.68 -10.50 8.09
C LYS A 61 11.04 -9.16 7.43
N ASN A 62 12.18 -9.10 6.73
CA ASN A 62 12.60 -7.89 6.02
C ASN A 62 11.63 -7.54 4.89
N LEU A 63 11.27 -8.52 4.05
CA LEU A 63 10.30 -8.34 2.96
C LEU A 63 8.93 -7.88 3.47
N THR A 64 8.46 -8.43 4.59
CA THR A 64 7.20 -8.01 5.23
C THR A 64 7.26 -6.55 5.64
N THR A 65 8.37 -6.14 6.25
CA THR A 65 8.58 -4.75 6.69
C THR A 65 8.60 -3.79 5.50
N THR A 66 9.34 -4.11 4.44
CA THR A 66 9.36 -3.30 3.21
C THR A 66 7.97 -3.22 2.58
N THR A 67 7.29 -4.36 2.44
CA THR A 67 5.95 -4.43 1.83
C THR A 67 4.92 -3.64 2.62
N TYR A 68 5.03 -3.65 3.95
CA TYR A 68 4.20 -2.83 4.84
C TYR A 68 4.41 -1.34 4.59
N TYR A 69 5.66 -0.87 4.55
CA TYR A 69 5.95 0.54 4.26
C TYR A 69 5.49 0.97 2.86
N THR A 70 5.63 0.09 1.85
CA THR A 70 5.10 0.35 0.51
C THR A 70 3.58 0.50 0.51
N GLY A 71 2.87 -0.39 1.23
CA GLY A 71 1.42 -0.30 1.36
C GLY A 71 0.98 0.96 2.09
N LEU A 72 1.67 1.34 3.17
CA LEU A 72 1.44 2.57 3.92
C LEU A 72 1.63 3.81 3.05
N ALA A 73 2.70 3.84 2.23
CA ALA A 73 2.94 4.93 1.29
C ALA A 73 1.80 5.06 0.27
N GLY A 74 1.29 3.93 -0.25
CA GLY A 74 0.11 3.90 -1.10
C GLY A 74 -1.12 4.53 -0.44
N ILE A 75 -1.38 4.20 0.83
CA ILE A 75 -2.50 4.78 1.60
C ILE A 75 -2.33 6.29 1.78
N ILE A 76 -1.13 6.76 2.13
CA ILE A 76 -0.85 8.20 2.31
C ILE A 76 -1.09 8.96 1.01
N ILE A 77 -0.60 8.44 -0.12
CA ILE A 77 -0.82 9.03 -1.45
C ILE A 77 -2.31 9.03 -1.79
N CYS A 78 -3.04 7.96 -1.47
CA CYS A 78 -4.47 7.87 -1.72
C CYS A 78 -5.25 8.95 -0.96
N ILE A 79 -4.99 9.10 0.35
CA ILE A 79 -5.66 10.10 1.20
C ILE A 79 -5.31 11.51 0.73
N GLY A 80 -4.02 11.79 0.48
CA GLY A 80 -3.57 13.09 -0.02
C GLY A 80 -4.17 13.44 -1.38
N GLY A 81 -4.19 12.47 -2.31
CA GLY A 81 -4.79 12.61 -3.63
C GLY A 81 -6.29 12.89 -3.57
N LEU A 82 -7.03 12.18 -2.70
CA LEU A 82 -8.45 12.44 -2.45
C LEU A 82 -8.69 13.85 -1.91
N GLY A 83 -7.88 14.30 -0.95
CA GLY A 83 -7.97 15.66 -0.41
C GLY A 83 -7.78 16.73 -1.48
N VAL A 84 -6.79 16.56 -2.36
CA VAL A 84 -6.55 17.47 -3.49
C VAL A 84 -7.71 17.43 -4.48
N TYR A 85 -8.21 16.24 -4.82
CA TYR A 85 -9.34 16.07 -5.74
C TYR A 85 -10.61 16.76 -5.21
N MET A 86 -10.94 16.56 -3.93
CA MET A 86 -12.12 17.18 -3.30
C MET A 86 -12.00 18.71 -3.24
N ASN A 87 -10.85 19.24 -2.82
CA ASN A 87 -10.64 20.69 -2.74
C ASN A 87 -10.75 21.35 -4.13
N ARG A 88 -10.19 20.70 -5.15
CA ARG A 88 -10.29 21.19 -6.52
C ARG A 88 -11.73 21.19 -7.03
N ARG A 89 -12.48 20.13 -6.75
CA ARG A 89 -13.89 20.02 -7.15
C ARG A 89 -14.72 21.14 -6.51
N ARG A 90 -14.55 21.38 -5.21
CA ARG A 90 -15.23 22.49 -4.50
C ARG A 90 -14.92 23.85 -5.12
N ASN A 91 -13.64 24.13 -5.43
CA ASN A 91 -13.26 25.40 -6.06
C ASN A 91 -13.84 25.60 -7.46
N LEU A 92 -14.13 24.51 -8.18
CA LEU A 92 -14.79 24.58 -9.50
C LEU A 92 -16.28 24.89 -9.35
N GLU A 93 -16.93 24.28 -8.36
CA GLU A 93 -18.33 24.55 -8.01
C GLU A 93 -18.51 26.01 -7.54
N GLU A 94 -17.67 26.51 -6.64
CA GLU A 94 -17.71 27.92 -6.18
C GLU A 94 -17.47 28.94 -7.31
N LYS A 95 -16.59 28.63 -8.27
CA LYS A 95 -16.38 29.50 -9.43
C LYS A 95 -17.59 29.55 -10.36
N GLN A 96 -18.34 28.46 -10.44
CA GLN A 96 -19.54 28.38 -11.25
C GLN A 96 -20.68 29.21 -10.62
N ASP A 97 -20.83 29.15 -9.30
CA ASP A 97 -21.84 29.93 -8.57
C ASP A 97 -21.58 31.45 -8.61
N ASN A 98 -20.33 31.89 -8.65
CA ASN A 98 -19.96 33.31 -8.74
C ASN A 98 -20.09 33.91 -10.16
N LEU A 99 -20.38 33.10 -11.17
CA LEU A 99 -20.54 33.52 -12.57
C LEU A 99 -22.01 33.68 -12.99
N ILE A 100 -22.96 33.33 -12.09
CA ILE A 100 -24.41 33.47 -12.27
C ILE A 100 -24.88 34.72 -11.52
#